data_AF-A0A526YDE4-F1
#
_entry.id   AF-A0A526YDE4-F1
#
_cell.length_a   1.000
_cell.length_b   1.000
_cell.length_c   1.000
_cell.angle_alpha   90.00
_cell.angle_beta   90.00
_cell.angle_gamma   90.00
#
_symmetry.space_group_name_H-M   'P 1'
#
loop_
_entity.id
_entity.type
_entity.pdbx_description
1 polymer ?
#
loop_
_entity_poly.entity_id
_entity_poly.type
_entity_poly.pdbx_seq_one_letter_code
_entity_poly.pdbx_strand_id
1 'polypeptide(L)'
;FGLLDLNLRGSGLFGGMKLDARLREHMAGIRFEDLPKPFVCVTTEIRTGHEIWLSGGSLITAMRASYALPGVFEPVSCNGRVLVDGALVNPVPVSVCRAYEQPLVVAVNLHYDLFGRAAVIKHSAGELVVEK
;
A
#
# COMPACT_ATOMS: atom_id res chain seq x y z
N PHE A 1 28.43 -5.15 7.21
CA PHE A 1 27.35 -5.66 8.07
C PHE A 1 26.07 -4.93 7.66
N GLY A 2 25.08 -5.48 6.97
CA GLY A 2 24.83 -6.83 6.50
C GLY A 2 23.45 -6.83 5.78
N LEU A 3 23.19 -7.91 5.06
CA LEU A 3 21.85 -8.41 4.72
C LEU A 3 21.03 -7.69 3.61
N LEU A 4 21.48 -7.87 2.36
CA LEU A 4 20.56 -8.10 1.25
C LEU A 4 21.10 -9.29 0.44
N ASP A 5 20.92 -10.48 0.99
CA ASP A 5 21.16 -11.73 0.24
C ASP A 5 19.91 -12.03 -0.59
N LEU A 6 19.75 -11.27 -1.69
CA LEU A 6 18.69 -11.46 -2.67
C LEU A 6 18.98 -12.72 -3.50
N ASN A 7 18.71 -13.89 -2.93
CA ASN A 7 18.58 -15.11 -3.70
C ASN A 7 17.23 -15.11 -4.47
N LEU A 8 17.12 -14.21 -5.44
CA LEU A 8 16.03 -14.08 -6.42
C LEU A 8 16.21 -15.11 -7.54
N ARG A 9 16.01 -16.39 -7.23
CA ARG A 9 15.91 -17.45 -8.25
C ARG A 9 14.45 -17.82 -8.50
N GLY A 10 13.74 -16.97 -9.25
CA GLY A 10 12.81 -17.47 -10.27
C GLY A 10 11.29 -17.47 -10.00
N SER A 11 10.77 -16.99 -8.87
CA SER A 11 9.30 -16.97 -8.65
C SER A 11 8.70 -15.56 -8.49
N GLY A 12 9.32 -14.70 -7.66
CA GLY A 12 8.83 -13.34 -7.39
C GLY A 12 8.84 -12.43 -8.63
N LEU A 13 9.97 -12.39 -9.34
CA LEU A 13 10.13 -11.57 -10.55
C LEU A 13 9.19 -12.03 -11.68
N PHE A 14 9.00 -13.34 -11.84
CA PHE A 14 8.10 -13.92 -12.84
C PHE A 14 6.62 -13.62 -12.54
N GLY A 15 6.23 -13.62 -11.26
CA GLY A 15 4.90 -13.17 -10.84
C GLY A 15 4.68 -11.70 -11.18
N GLY A 16 5.69 -10.85 -10.98
CA GLY A 16 5.57 -9.43 -11.26
C GLY A 16 5.49 -9.06 -12.74
N MET A 17 6.23 -9.78 -13.60
CA MET A 17 6.08 -9.63 -15.05
C MET A 17 4.68 -10.04 -15.53
N LYS A 18 4.09 -11.08 -14.94
CA LYS A 18 2.71 -11.50 -15.26
C LYS A 18 1.67 -10.48 -14.80
N LEU A 19 1.82 -9.92 -13.60
CA LEU A 19 0.91 -8.89 -13.10
C LEU A 19 0.97 -7.63 -13.97
N ASP A 20 2.17 -7.16 -14.33
CA ASP A 20 2.34 -6.01 -15.22
C ASP A 20 1.68 -6.24 -16.58
N ALA A 21 1.88 -7.42 -17.16
CA ALA A 21 1.25 -7.79 -18.43
C ALA A 21 -0.29 -7.77 -18.35
N ARG A 22 -0.88 -8.30 -17.26
CA ARG A 22 -2.33 -8.26 -17.04
C ARG A 22 -2.87 -6.85 -16.82
N LEU A 23 -2.14 -6.01 -16.09
CA LEU A 23 -2.52 -4.61 -15.92
C LEU A 23 -2.50 -3.88 -17.27
N ARG A 24 -1.50 -4.14 -18.12
CA ARG A 24 -1.45 -3.58 -19.48
C ARG A 24 -2.56 -4.09 -20.37
N GLU A 25 -2.87 -5.38 -20.33
CA GLU A 25 -3.95 -5.99 -21.13
C GLU A 25 -5.30 -5.32 -20.87
N HIS A 26 -5.61 -5.02 -19.60
CA HIS A 26 -6.93 -4.49 -19.22
C HIS A 26 -7.00 -2.97 -19.03
N MET A 27 -5.88 -2.31 -18.74
CA MET A 27 -5.87 -0.93 -18.23
C MET A 27 -4.90 -0.02 -18.97
N ALA A 28 -4.31 -0.47 -20.09
CA ALA A 28 -3.42 0.36 -20.89
C ALA A 28 -4.13 1.64 -21.36
N GLY A 29 -3.43 2.77 -21.21
CA GLY A 29 -3.95 4.08 -21.60
C GLY A 29 -4.92 4.72 -20.60
N ILE A 30 -5.47 3.96 -19.64
CA ILE A 30 -6.38 4.52 -18.63
C ILE A 30 -5.60 5.46 -17.71
N ARG A 31 -6.19 6.62 -17.47
CA ARG A 31 -5.72 7.64 -16.54
C ARG A 31 -6.64 7.73 -15.34
N PHE A 32 -6.15 8.32 -14.26
CA PHE A 32 -6.99 8.59 -13.08
C PHE A 32 -8.22 9.43 -13.43
N GLU A 33 -8.06 10.38 -14.36
CA GLU A 33 -9.12 11.28 -14.80
C GLU A 33 -10.24 10.57 -15.57
N ASP A 34 -9.97 9.38 -16.10
CA ASP A 34 -10.95 8.57 -16.83
C ASP A 34 -11.83 7.73 -15.88
N LEU A 35 -11.50 7.67 -14.59
CA LEU A 35 -12.19 6.81 -13.64
C LEU A 35 -13.53 7.41 -13.21
N PRO A 36 -14.60 6.60 -13.11
CA PRO A 36 -15.91 7.07 -12.69
C PRO A 36 -15.99 7.45 -11.21
N LYS A 37 -14.96 7.10 -10.42
CA LYS A 37 -14.84 7.42 -9.00
C LYS A 37 -13.42 7.90 -8.71
N PRO A 38 -13.25 8.85 -7.76
CA PRO A 38 -11.93 9.23 -7.28
C PRO A 38 -11.16 8.01 -6.77
N PHE A 39 -9.89 7.91 -7.16
CA PHE A 39 -9.01 6.83 -6.79
C PHE A 39 -7.64 7.40 -6.39
N VAL A 40 -7.04 6.81 -5.36
CA VAL A 40 -5.75 7.22 -4.84
C VAL A 40 -4.90 5.98 -4.63
N CYS A 41 -3.72 5.94 -5.26
CA CYS A 41 -2.68 4.96 -4.97
C CYS A 41 -1.77 5.50 -3.87
N VAL A 42 -1.57 4.71 -2.82
CA VAL A 42 -0.59 5.00 -1.77
C VAL A 42 0.72 4.30 -2.11
N THR A 43 1.82 5.02 -1.99
CA THR A 43 3.17 4.53 -2.28
C THR A 43 4.14 5.02 -1.21
N THR A 44 5.31 4.39 -1.12
CA THR A 44 6.38 4.81 -0.21
C THR A 44 7.55 5.37 -1.02
N GLU A 45 8.07 6.54 -0.69
CA GLU A 45 9.33 7.04 -1.26
C GLU A 45 10.53 6.36 -0.59
N ILE A 46 11.35 5.65 -1.37
CA ILE A 46 12.45 4.82 -0.82
C ILE A 46 13.51 5.64 -0.08
N ARG A 47 13.73 6.90 -0.49
CA ARG A 47 14.79 7.76 0.04
C ARG A 47 14.46 8.37 1.41
N THR A 48 13.18 8.63 1.66
CA THR A 48 12.71 9.41 2.81
C THR A 48 11.80 8.60 3.72
N GLY A 49 11.22 7.51 3.21
CA GLY A 49 10.14 6.78 3.88
C GLY A 49 8.80 7.51 3.86
N HIS A 50 8.67 8.62 3.12
CA HIS A 50 7.42 9.36 3.06
C HIS A 50 6.32 8.58 2.35
N GLU A 51 5.10 8.66 2.89
CA GLU A 51 3.89 8.24 2.22
C GLU A 51 3.54 9.24 1.11
N ILE A 52 3.46 8.75 -0.13
CA ILE A 52 3.16 9.55 -1.32
C ILE A 52 1.83 9.08 -1.90
N TRP A 53 0.88 10.02 -2.05
CA TRP A 53 -0.43 9.77 -2.64
C TRP A 53 -0.42 10.17 -4.12
N LEU A 54 -0.74 9.21 -4.98
CA LEU A 54 -0.89 9.40 -6.42
C LEU A 54 -2.38 9.37 -6.76
N SER A 55 -2.91 10.49 -7.27
CA SER A 55 -4.33 10.66 -7.59
C SER A 55 -4.58 11.23 -9.00
N GLY A 56 -3.57 11.17 -9.86
CA GLY A 56 -3.58 11.77 -11.20
C GLY A 56 -2.57 11.10 -12.14
N GLY A 57 -2.77 11.22 -13.44
CA GLY A 57 -1.83 10.70 -14.44
C GLY A 57 -2.08 9.26 -14.88
N SER A 58 -1.02 8.51 -15.17
CA SER A 58 -1.10 7.12 -15.64
C SER A 58 -1.50 6.18 -14.50
N LEU A 59 -2.66 5.52 -14.64
CA LEU A 59 -3.18 4.60 -13.63
C LEU A 59 -2.26 3.40 -13.43
N ILE A 60 -1.80 2.78 -14.52
CA ILE A 60 -0.85 1.66 -14.47
C ILE A 60 0.43 2.06 -13.74
N THR A 61 1.01 3.23 -14.05
CA THR A 61 2.25 3.67 -13.42
C THR A 61 2.10 3.79 -11.90
N ALA A 62 0.99 4.36 -11.44
CA ALA A 62 0.72 4.51 -10.02
C ALA A 62 0.44 3.17 -9.32
N MET A 63 -0.33 2.27 -9.95
CA MET A 63 -0.54 0.92 -9.42
C MET A 63 0.78 0.16 -9.30
N ARG A 64 1.63 0.20 -10.35
CA ARG A 64 2.97 -0.39 -10.32
C ARG A 64 3.81 0.12 -9.17
N ALA A 65 3.81 1.44 -8.94
CA ALA A 65 4.52 2.03 -7.82
C ALA A 65 3.97 1.54 -6.47
N SER A 66 2.64 1.42 -6.36
CA SER A 66 1.93 1.03 -5.14
C SER A 66 2.14 -0.43 -4.72
N TYR A 67 2.37 -1.36 -5.65
CA TYR A 67 2.67 -2.77 -5.33
C TYR A 67 4.16 -3.14 -5.44
N ALA A 68 5.05 -2.19 -5.72
CA ALA A 68 6.47 -2.45 -5.97
C ALA A 68 7.23 -2.86 -4.70
N LEU A 69 6.98 -4.06 -4.18
CA LEU A 69 7.55 -4.59 -2.95
C LEU A 69 9.05 -4.82 -3.11
N PRO A 70 9.90 -4.18 -2.27
CA PRO A 70 11.35 -4.35 -2.33
C PRO A 70 11.75 -5.83 -2.24
N GLY A 71 12.64 -6.25 -3.14
CA GLY A 71 13.10 -7.64 -3.24
C GLY A 71 12.18 -8.58 -4.03
N VAL A 72 10.97 -8.14 -4.42
CA VAL A 72 10.04 -8.91 -5.27
C VAL A 72 9.79 -8.21 -6.60
N PHE A 73 9.59 -6.89 -6.57
CA PHE A 73 9.33 -6.05 -7.73
C PHE A 73 10.32 -4.89 -7.81
N GLU A 74 10.55 -4.39 -9.02
CA GLU A 74 11.43 -3.24 -9.25
C GLU A 74 10.77 -1.94 -8.77
N PRO A 75 11.51 -1.06 -8.07
CA PRO A 75 11.04 0.29 -7.73
C PRO A 75 10.65 1.10 -8.97
N VAL A 76 9.64 1.96 -8.83
CA VAL A 76 9.12 2.77 -9.93
C VAL A 76 9.59 4.21 -9.78
N SER A 77 10.26 4.73 -10.81
CA SER A 77 10.60 6.16 -10.88
C SER A 77 9.41 6.95 -11.42
N CYS A 78 8.90 7.90 -10.64
CA CYS A 78 7.76 8.75 -11.02
C CYS A 78 7.94 10.16 -10.44
N ASN A 79 7.80 11.19 -11.29
CA ASN A 79 7.88 12.61 -10.90
C ASN A 79 9.14 12.96 -10.07
N GLY A 80 10.30 12.41 -10.44
CA GLY A 80 11.57 12.65 -9.75
C GLY A 80 11.75 11.88 -8.43
N ARG A 81 10.79 11.01 -8.07
CA ARG A 81 10.82 10.17 -6.88
C ARG A 81 11.01 8.71 -7.26
N VAL A 82 11.62 7.94 -6.36
CA VAL A 82 11.70 6.48 -6.48
C VAL A 82 10.73 5.88 -5.48
N LEU A 83 9.69 5.25 -6.01
CA LEU A 83 8.54 4.78 -5.25
C LEU A 83 8.54 3.26 -5.16
N VAL A 84 8.13 2.77 -4.00
CA VAL A 84 7.97 1.35 -3.68
C VAL A 84 6.62 1.14 -2.97
N ASP A 85 6.32 -0.11 -2.64
CA ASP A 85 5.06 -0.55 -2.06
C ASP A 85 4.54 0.36 -0.94
N GLY A 86 3.29 0.80 -1.06
CA GLY A 86 2.62 1.65 -0.08
C GLY A 86 2.29 0.95 1.24
N ALA A 87 2.21 -0.37 1.24
CA ALA A 87 1.95 -1.17 2.43
C ALA A 87 3.08 -1.11 3.46
N LEU A 88 4.26 -0.62 3.07
CA LEU A 88 5.38 -0.38 3.99
C LEU A 88 5.10 0.76 4.97
N VAL A 89 4.23 1.72 4.61
CA VAL A 89 3.87 2.87 5.46
C VAL A 89 2.41 2.87 5.86
N ASN A 90 1.51 2.43 4.99
CA ASN A 90 0.07 2.49 5.22
C ASN A 90 -0.66 1.33 4.51
N PRO A 91 -0.63 0.11 5.08
CA PRO A 91 -1.19 -1.10 4.45
C PRO A 91 -2.72 -1.11 4.33
N VAL A 92 -3.43 -0.33 5.15
CA VAL A 92 -4.89 -0.14 5.04
C VAL A 92 -5.19 1.37 5.15
N PRO A 93 -5.26 2.09 4.01
CA PRO A 93 -5.18 3.55 3.96
C PRO A 93 -6.49 4.27 4.34
N VAL A 94 -6.99 4.02 5.55
CA VAL A 94 -8.19 4.67 6.10
C VAL A 94 -8.00 6.19 6.21
N SER A 95 -6.81 6.62 6.62
CA SER A 95 -6.44 8.03 6.74
C SER A 95 -6.59 8.78 5.42
N VAL A 96 -6.21 8.16 4.30
CA VAL A 96 -6.32 8.73 2.96
C VAL A 96 -7.79 8.96 2.60
N CYS A 97 -8.65 7.96 2.78
CA CYS A 97 -10.09 8.13 2.53
C CYS A 97 -10.72 9.22 3.40
N ARG A 98 -10.30 9.35 4.66
CA ARG A 98 -10.78 10.40 5.57
C ARG A 98 -10.31 11.79 5.15
N ALA A 99 -9.10 11.93 4.63
CA ALA A 99 -8.59 13.20 4.10
C ALA A 99 -9.36 13.68 2.86
N TYR A 100 -9.99 12.76 2.12
CA TYR A 100 -10.92 13.07 1.03
C TYR A 100 -12.37 13.23 1.50
N GLU A 101 -12.54 13.61 2.78
CA GLU A 101 -13.82 13.94 3.43
C GLU A 101 -14.91 12.87 3.28
N GLN A 102 -14.51 11.61 3.14
CA GLN A 102 -15.47 10.52 2.99
C GLN A 102 -16.21 10.29 4.33
N PRO A 103 -17.55 10.42 4.36
CA PRO A 103 -18.31 10.32 5.61
C PRO A 103 -18.29 8.90 6.17
N LEU A 104 -18.33 7.89 5.29
CA LEU A 104 -18.22 6.49 5.62
C LEU A 104 -16.99 5.89 4.92
N VAL A 105 -16.15 5.19 5.68
CA VAL A 105 -14.98 4.48 5.15
C VAL A 105 -15.13 3.00 5.48
N VAL A 106 -15.14 2.17 4.44
CA VAL A 106 -15.10 0.70 4.57
C VAL A 106 -13.66 0.26 4.35
N ALA A 107 -13.03 -0.26 5.42
CA ALA A 107 -11.67 -0.75 5.37
C ALA A 107 -11.67 -2.28 5.23
N VAL A 108 -10.99 -2.79 4.21
CA VAL A 108 -10.82 -4.23 3.99
C VAL A 108 -9.40 -4.59 4.38
N ASN A 109 -9.24 -5.24 5.54
CA ASN A 109 -7.96 -5.76 5.97
C ASN A 109 -7.87 -7.24 5.60
N LEU A 110 -6.85 -7.60 4.81
CA LEU A 110 -6.60 -8.97 4.37
C LEU A 110 -5.61 -9.71 5.29
N HIS A 111 -5.05 -9.04 6.30
CA HIS A 111 -4.21 -9.69 7.29
C HIS A 111 -5.04 -10.74 8.04
N TYR A 112 -4.60 -11.99 7.95
CA TYR A 112 -5.14 -13.06 8.77
C TYR A 112 -4.42 -12.98 10.12
N ASP A 113 -5.16 -12.68 11.20
CA ASP A 113 -4.63 -12.87 12.55
C ASP A 113 -4.27 -14.36 12.70
N LEU A 114 -2.97 -14.68 12.72
CA LEU A 114 -2.49 -16.04 13.02
C LEU A 114 -2.92 -16.48 14.44
N PHE A 115 -3.19 -15.50 15.31
CA PHE A 115 -3.74 -15.65 16.65
C PHE A 115 -5.16 -15.10 16.64
N GLY A 116 -6.13 -15.99 16.36
CA GLY A 116 -7.52 -15.71 16.00
C GLY A 116 -8.12 -14.37 16.47
N ARG A 117 -8.80 -13.67 15.54
CA ARG A 117 -9.56 -12.43 15.71
C ARG A 117 -9.35 -11.81 17.09
N ALA A 118 -8.35 -10.93 17.23
CA ALA A 118 -8.20 -10.17 18.46
C ALA A 118 -9.55 -9.50 18.76
N ALA A 119 -10.29 -10.05 19.72
CA ALA A 119 -11.62 -9.56 20.02
C ALA A 119 -11.46 -8.16 20.59
N VAL A 120 -12.10 -7.17 19.96
CA VAL A 120 -12.12 -5.81 20.51
C VAL A 120 -13.02 -5.84 21.74
N ILE A 121 -12.40 -5.95 22.92
CA ILE A 121 -13.10 -5.86 24.20
C ILE A 121 -13.15 -4.38 24.59
N LYS A 122 -14.36 -3.80 24.58
CA LYS A 122 -14.58 -2.48 25.17
C LYS A 122 -14.50 -2.63 26.69
N HIS A 123 -13.58 -1.90 27.32
CA HIS A 123 -13.44 -1.85 28.77
C HIS A 123 -13.25 -0.40 29.20
N SER A 124 -13.78 -0.05 30.37
CA SER A 124 -13.60 1.27 30.97
C SER A 124 -12.47 1.20 31.99
N ALA A 125 -11.60 2.20 32.02
CA ALA A 125 -10.58 2.29 33.05
C ALA A 125 -11.25 2.44 34.44
N GLY A 126 -10.82 1.62 35.41
CA GLY A 126 -11.17 1.80 36.82
C GLY A 126 -10.26 2.85 37.49
N GLU A 127 -10.62 3.25 38.71
CA GLU A 127 -9.74 4.08 39.54
C GLU A 127 -8.55 3.27 40.07
N LEU A 128 -7.37 3.87 40.08
CA LEU A 128 -6.18 3.30 40.71
C LEU A 128 -6.36 3.35 42.23
N VAL A 129 -6.66 2.19 42.82
CA VAL A 129 -6.63 2.04 44.28
C VAL A 129 -5.17 1.98 44.70
N VAL A 130 -4.64 3.07 45.23
CA VAL A 130 -3.34 3.09 45.92
C VAL A 130 -3.61 2.69 47.36
N GLU A 131 -3.29 1.45 47.72
CA GLU A 131 -3.31 1.01 49.11
C GLU A 131 -2.30 1.83 49.93
N LYS A 132 -2.72 2.25 51.12
CA LYS A 132 -1.98 3.12 52.04
C LYS A 132 -1.17 2.31 53.04
#